data_AF-A0A382KKH6-F1
#
_entry.id   AF-A0A382KKH6-F1
#
_cell.length_a   1.000
_cell.length_b   1.000
_cell.length_c   1.000
_cell.angle_alpha   90.00
_cell.angle_beta   90.00
_cell.angle_gamma   90.00
#
_symmetry.space_group_name_H-M   'P 1'
#
loop_
_entity.id
_entity.type
_entity.pdbx_description
1 polymer ?
#
loop_
_entity_poly.entity_id
_entity_poly.type
_entity_poly.pdbx_seq_one_letter_code
_entity_poly.pdbx_strand_id
1 'polypeptide(L)'
;PLGPLSRDWAKFGGLYVHETRVVLKYTVGGAKVLESPTLVEKDGLSIILRTIRIAGDGKDKTLVLSDAKDGEVVTTAHVPEGAKQEIKDGLNLLHLPGSKGVTTFQVLYGKGNEEDLKKISTKPEDLLALTKGGGARWKETVKTKGEISKADRAYVIDRLTVPYNNPYGMQMRIGGFDFFKDGKTAAVSTWDGDVWLVRNIDQKLESLEWKRFAAGLHEPLGLKIVDDVIYTVADDQITRFYDLNGDGEADFYENFNNDWDLTSGFHAFCFDLHTDKVGNFYFAFGSPVRSGGRSFERLGRHHGSIIKISKDGSRLERYATGLRAPNGMGVSPDGQVTSGDNEGTFVPRSPINWMKPGSFHGVVDVAVDFDKFKTTPTVRERSNGRPQHLDPSEAPKPLAWLPKGVDNSGGGQVWVTSD
;
A
#
# COMPACT_ATOMS: atom_id res chain seq x y z
N PRO A 1 -6.45 15.90 5.33
CA PRO A 1 -7.29 14.87 4.67
C PRO A 1 -6.76 13.47 5.02
N LEU A 2 -7.63 12.56 5.47
CA LEU A 2 -7.26 11.20 5.88
C LEU A 2 -7.38 10.20 4.71
N GLY A 3 -7.21 10.58 3.44
CA GLY A 3 -7.45 9.70 2.30
C GLY A 3 -7.16 10.39 0.96
N PRO A 4 -7.30 9.71 -0.18
CA PRO A 4 -6.98 10.28 -1.49
C PRO A 4 -7.91 11.42 -1.86
N LEU A 5 -7.46 12.23 -2.82
CA LEU A 5 -8.34 13.20 -3.48
C LEU A 5 -9.43 12.47 -4.28
N SER A 6 -10.53 13.18 -4.56
CA SER A 6 -11.54 12.67 -5.49
C SER A 6 -10.89 12.33 -6.82
N ARG A 7 -11.25 11.17 -7.40
CA ARG A 7 -10.70 10.68 -8.68
C ARG A 7 -10.93 11.68 -9.82
N ASP A 8 -12.01 12.45 -9.77
CA ASP A 8 -12.33 13.49 -10.77
C ASP A 8 -11.43 14.72 -10.65
N TRP A 9 -10.77 14.90 -9.50
CA TRP A 9 -9.84 16.02 -9.26
C TRP A 9 -8.41 15.61 -9.56
N ALA A 10 -7.96 14.50 -8.97
CA ALA A 10 -6.64 13.95 -9.20
C ALA A 10 -6.58 12.50 -8.72
N LYS A 11 -5.78 11.67 -9.39
CA LYS A 11 -5.53 10.28 -8.97
C LYS A 11 -4.06 9.94 -9.15
N PHE A 12 -3.42 9.54 -8.07
CA PHE A 12 -2.11 8.89 -8.15
C PHE A 12 -2.26 7.54 -8.86
N GLY A 13 -1.48 7.32 -9.90
CA GLY A 13 -1.51 6.11 -10.73
C GLY A 13 -0.33 5.18 -10.49
N GLY A 14 0.60 5.53 -9.61
CA GLY A 14 1.80 4.76 -9.32
C GLY A 14 3.09 5.47 -9.68
N LEU A 15 4.19 4.75 -9.60
CA LEU A 15 5.53 5.24 -9.95
C LEU A 15 6.27 4.23 -10.82
N TYR A 16 7.06 4.74 -11.76
CA TYR A 16 8.06 3.96 -12.46
C TYR A 16 9.41 4.13 -11.78
N VAL A 17 10.18 3.05 -11.74
CA VAL A 17 11.58 3.04 -11.36
C VAL A 17 12.40 2.77 -12.61
N HIS A 18 13.44 3.57 -12.82
CA HIS A 18 14.40 3.38 -13.90
C HIS A 18 15.79 3.63 -13.33
N GLU A 19 16.48 2.55 -12.95
CA GLU A 19 17.74 2.66 -12.19
C GLU A 19 17.55 3.55 -10.95
N THR A 20 18.33 4.62 -10.80
CA THR A 20 18.23 5.57 -9.67
C THR A 20 17.13 6.62 -9.84
N ARG A 21 16.40 6.60 -10.97
CA ARG A 21 15.36 7.57 -11.30
C ARG A 21 13.98 7.04 -10.93
N VAL A 22 13.09 7.96 -10.57
CA VAL A 22 11.67 7.68 -10.34
C VAL A 22 10.83 8.62 -11.21
N VAL A 23 9.80 8.07 -11.85
CA VAL A 23 8.77 8.86 -12.56
C VAL A 23 7.42 8.63 -11.91
N LEU A 24 6.87 9.65 -11.28
CA LEU A 24 5.52 9.65 -10.73
C LEU A 24 4.50 9.72 -11.88
N LYS A 25 3.45 8.92 -11.81
CA LYS A 25 2.34 8.90 -12.76
C LYS A 25 1.05 9.25 -12.04
N TYR A 26 0.33 10.27 -12.51
CA TYR A 26 -0.94 10.67 -11.93
C TYR A 26 -1.81 11.46 -12.91
N THR A 27 -3.05 11.74 -12.53
CA THR A 27 -3.95 12.63 -13.25
C THR A 27 -4.27 13.89 -12.46
N VAL A 28 -4.58 14.98 -13.17
CA VAL A 28 -5.18 16.21 -12.62
C VAL A 28 -6.31 16.63 -13.55
N GLY A 29 -7.55 16.49 -13.09
CA GLY A 29 -8.72 16.49 -13.97
C GLY A 29 -8.58 15.38 -15.01
N GLY A 30 -8.73 15.73 -16.29
CA GLY A 30 -8.53 14.79 -17.40
C GLY A 30 -7.07 14.69 -17.88
N ALA A 31 -6.19 15.57 -17.41
CA ALA A 31 -4.80 15.62 -17.87
C ALA A 31 -3.97 14.48 -17.25
N LYS A 32 -3.11 13.85 -18.05
CA LYS A 32 -2.18 12.80 -17.59
C LYS A 32 -0.81 13.43 -17.36
N VAL A 33 -0.25 13.21 -16.17
CA VAL A 33 1.01 13.80 -15.75
C VAL A 33 2.05 12.71 -15.50
N LEU A 34 3.25 12.94 -16.02
CA LEU A 34 4.48 12.28 -15.59
C LEU A 34 5.38 13.33 -14.96
N GLU A 35 5.99 12.99 -13.84
CA GLU A 35 6.90 13.88 -13.13
C GLU A 35 8.12 13.12 -12.62
N SER A 36 9.32 13.66 -12.78
CA SER A 36 10.53 13.10 -12.19
C SER A 36 11.37 14.18 -11.51
N PRO A 37 11.69 14.02 -10.21
CA PRO A 37 12.67 14.85 -9.53
C PRO A 37 14.10 14.34 -9.79
N THR A 38 15.08 15.23 -9.77
CA THR A 38 16.51 14.91 -9.85
C THR A 38 17.32 15.96 -9.11
N LEU A 39 18.36 15.53 -8.39
CA LEU A 39 19.38 16.44 -7.86
C LEU A 39 20.42 16.69 -8.95
N VAL A 40 20.66 17.96 -9.29
CA VAL A 40 21.70 18.39 -10.23
C VAL A 40 22.72 19.24 -9.49
N GLU A 41 23.98 18.85 -9.57
CA GLU A 41 25.11 19.59 -8.99
C GLU A 41 26.01 20.10 -10.11
N LYS A 42 26.08 21.42 -10.27
CA LYS A 42 26.83 22.06 -11.35
C LYS A 42 27.24 23.48 -10.96
N ASP A 43 28.44 23.89 -11.35
CA ASP A 43 28.96 25.25 -11.12
C ASP A 43 28.90 25.70 -9.64
N GLY A 44 29.07 24.75 -8.71
CA GLY A 44 29.02 24.99 -7.27
C GLY A 44 27.60 25.13 -6.68
N LEU A 45 26.56 24.92 -7.50
CA LEU A 45 25.17 24.92 -7.08
C LEU A 45 24.61 23.50 -7.02
N SER A 46 23.82 23.21 -5.99
CA SER A 46 23.02 21.99 -5.87
C SER A 46 21.54 22.37 -5.99
N ILE A 47 20.88 21.87 -7.03
CA ILE A 47 19.47 22.18 -7.33
C ILE A 47 18.64 20.91 -7.39
N ILE A 48 17.41 20.96 -6.86
CA ILE A 48 16.40 19.94 -7.15
C ILE A 48 15.65 20.41 -8.39
N LEU A 49 15.74 19.64 -9.47
CA LEU A 49 15.05 19.87 -10.72
C LEU A 49 13.91 18.86 -10.84
N ARG A 50 12.69 19.35 -11.06
CA ARG A 50 11.52 18.53 -11.39
C ARG A 50 11.20 18.70 -12.86
N THR A 51 11.33 17.64 -13.66
CA THR A 51 10.79 17.61 -15.02
C THR A 51 9.32 17.19 -14.94
N ILE A 52 8.41 17.98 -15.51
CA ILE A 52 6.97 17.72 -15.51
C ILE A 52 6.48 17.66 -16.96
N ARG A 53 5.88 16.53 -17.33
CA ARG A 53 5.24 16.28 -18.63
C ARG A 53 3.74 16.15 -18.44
N ILE A 54 2.97 17.03 -19.07
CA ILE A 54 1.50 17.03 -19.04
C ILE A 54 0.98 16.72 -20.44
N ALA A 55 0.24 15.62 -20.58
CA ALA A 55 -0.67 15.43 -21.71
C ALA A 55 -2.02 16.05 -21.34
N GLY A 56 -2.30 17.21 -21.92
CA GLY A 56 -3.34 18.12 -21.43
C GLY A 56 -4.76 17.76 -21.86
N ASP A 57 -5.73 18.23 -21.08
CA ASP A 57 -7.17 18.06 -21.30
C ASP A 57 -7.86 19.33 -21.86
N GLY A 58 -7.07 20.32 -22.29
CA GLY A 58 -7.54 21.59 -22.81
C GLY A 58 -7.97 22.62 -21.75
N LYS A 59 -7.83 22.32 -20.46
CA LYS A 59 -8.16 23.26 -19.37
C LYS A 59 -6.92 23.85 -18.74
N ASP A 60 -7.01 25.10 -18.32
CA ASP A 60 -5.96 25.77 -17.53
C ASP A 60 -5.59 24.94 -16.29
N LYS A 61 -4.33 25.07 -15.87
CA LYS A 61 -3.79 24.42 -14.67
C LYS A 61 -3.05 25.43 -13.83
N THR A 62 -3.18 25.31 -12.52
CA THR A 62 -2.37 26.06 -11.56
C THR A 62 -1.58 25.06 -10.73
N LEU A 63 -0.27 25.25 -10.66
CA LEU A 63 0.62 24.47 -9.82
C LEU A 63 1.08 25.36 -8.66
N VAL A 64 0.97 24.85 -7.44
CA VAL A 64 1.64 25.46 -6.28
C VAL A 64 3.07 24.94 -6.27
N LEU A 65 4.04 25.84 -6.49
CA LEU A 65 5.45 25.48 -6.55
C LEU A 65 6.09 25.42 -5.16
N SER A 66 5.76 26.40 -4.31
CA SER A 66 6.22 26.52 -2.93
C SER A 66 5.36 27.54 -2.16
N ASP A 67 5.49 27.55 -0.84
CA ASP A 67 5.19 28.76 -0.06
C ASP A 67 6.18 29.88 -0.46
N ALA A 68 5.76 31.13 -0.37
CA ALA A 68 6.64 32.28 -0.51
C ALA A 68 7.45 32.46 0.79
N LYS A 69 8.71 32.05 0.78
CA LYS A 69 9.66 32.17 1.91
C LYS A 69 10.89 32.96 1.49
N ASP A 70 11.51 33.66 2.44
CA ASP A 70 12.76 34.37 2.22
C ASP A 70 13.94 33.39 2.06
N GLY A 71 14.72 33.54 0.97
CA GLY A 71 16.03 32.89 0.80
C GLY A 71 16.08 31.57 0.01
N GLU A 72 14.94 30.97 -0.34
CA GLU A 72 14.88 29.84 -1.28
C GLU A 72 14.38 30.32 -2.65
N VAL A 73 15.10 29.97 -3.72
CA VAL A 73 14.69 30.35 -5.08
C VAL A 73 13.98 29.18 -5.74
N VAL A 74 12.73 29.43 -6.15
CA VAL A 74 11.93 28.51 -6.94
C VAL A 74 11.52 29.19 -8.25
N THR A 75 12.07 28.71 -9.36
CA THR A 75 11.81 29.24 -10.71
C THR A 75 11.45 28.12 -11.67
N THR A 76 11.11 28.48 -12.90
CA THR A 76 10.68 27.56 -13.95
C THR A 76 11.47 27.78 -15.23
N ALA A 77 11.65 26.71 -16.00
CA ALA A 77 12.30 26.73 -17.30
C ALA A 77 11.52 25.92 -18.31
N HIS A 78 11.65 26.25 -19.60
CA HIS A 78 10.97 25.58 -20.71
C HIS A 78 9.43 25.53 -20.57
N VAL A 79 8.84 26.50 -19.87
CA VAL A 79 7.39 26.63 -19.74
C VAL A 79 6.75 26.96 -21.10
N PRO A 80 5.50 26.52 -21.37
CA PRO A 80 4.83 26.84 -22.62
C PRO A 80 4.57 28.33 -22.75
N GLU A 81 4.39 28.80 -23.98
CA GLU A 81 3.96 30.17 -24.26
C GLU A 81 2.65 30.49 -23.52
N GLY A 82 2.56 31.68 -22.92
CA GLY A 82 1.42 32.11 -22.11
C GLY A 82 1.42 31.62 -20.66
N ALA A 83 2.39 30.79 -20.24
CA ALA A 83 2.56 30.47 -18.83
C ALA A 83 3.01 31.69 -18.03
N LYS A 84 2.49 31.82 -16.80
CA LYS A 84 2.83 32.92 -15.88
C LYS A 84 3.12 32.39 -14.49
N GLN A 85 4.26 32.77 -13.94
CA GLN A 85 4.61 32.53 -12.54
C GLN A 85 4.34 33.80 -11.73
N GLU A 86 3.67 33.70 -10.58
CA GLU A 86 3.42 34.84 -9.69
C GLU A 86 3.42 34.45 -8.21
N ILE A 87 3.71 35.42 -7.35
CA ILE A 87 3.48 35.29 -5.90
C ILE A 87 2.10 35.86 -5.59
N LYS A 88 1.22 35.06 -5.02
CA LYS A 88 -0.12 35.47 -4.61
C LYS A 88 -0.54 34.74 -3.34
N ASP A 89 -1.10 35.48 -2.39
CA ASP A 89 -1.59 34.95 -1.12
C ASP A 89 -0.55 34.11 -0.35
N GLY A 90 0.73 34.51 -0.43
CA GLY A 90 1.83 33.79 0.21
C GLY A 90 2.28 32.51 -0.50
N LEU A 91 1.80 32.25 -1.72
CA LEU A 91 2.15 31.08 -2.53
C LEU A 91 2.88 31.50 -3.81
N ASN A 92 3.86 30.69 -4.21
CA ASN A 92 4.47 30.76 -5.53
C ASN A 92 3.70 29.86 -6.49
N LEU A 93 2.99 30.48 -7.44
CA LEU A 93 2.06 29.82 -8.34
C LEU A 93 2.58 29.85 -9.77
N LEU A 94 2.49 28.71 -10.46
CA LEU A 94 2.64 28.63 -11.91
C LEU A 94 1.28 28.39 -12.55
N HIS A 95 0.85 29.35 -13.36
CA HIS A 95 -0.33 29.25 -14.21
C HIS A 95 0.06 28.77 -15.59
N LEU A 96 -0.56 27.69 -16.04
CA LEU A 96 -0.38 27.10 -17.36
C LEU A 96 -1.67 27.26 -18.18
N PRO A 97 -1.60 27.81 -19.40
CA PRO A 97 -2.76 27.89 -20.28
C PRO A 97 -3.21 26.49 -20.70
N GLY A 98 -4.52 26.34 -20.90
CA GLY A 98 -5.12 25.09 -21.34
C GLY A 98 -4.58 24.64 -22.70
N SER A 99 -4.15 23.38 -22.77
CA SER A 99 -3.68 22.75 -24.01
C SER A 99 -4.22 21.33 -24.11
N LYS A 100 -4.56 20.88 -25.31
CA LYS A 100 -4.84 19.47 -25.63
C LYS A 100 -3.58 18.70 -26.07
N GLY A 101 -2.48 19.41 -26.27
CA GLY A 101 -1.19 18.85 -26.66
C GLY A 101 -0.41 18.31 -25.45
N VAL A 102 0.87 18.02 -25.71
CA VAL A 102 1.82 17.65 -24.66
C VAL A 102 2.71 18.84 -24.36
N THR A 103 2.85 19.17 -23.09
CA THR A 103 3.77 20.18 -22.60
C THR A 103 4.77 19.53 -21.64
N THR A 104 6.05 19.82 -21.81
CA THR A 104 7.10 19.41 -20.87
C THR A 104 7.89 20.63 -20.43
N PHE A 105 8.02 20.83 -19.13
CA PHE A 105 8.72 21.97 -18.52
C PHE A 105 9.45 21.53 -17.26
N GLN A 106 10.24 22.44 -16.68
CA GLN A 106 11.03 22.18 -15.48
C GLN A 106 10.70 23.17 -14.36
N VAL A 107 10.70 22.68 -13.13
CA VAL A 107 10.66 23.50 -11.90
C VAL A 107 11.98 23.30 -11.17
N LEU A 108 12.64 24.38 -10.80
CA LEU A 108 13.98 24.39 -10.22
C LEU A 108 13.92 24.95 -8.81
N TYR A 109 14.45 24.19 -7.85
CA TYR A 109 14.53 24.56 -6.44
C TYR A 109 16.00 24.63 -6.04
N GLY A 110 16.44 25.74 -5.48
CA GLY A 110 17.83 25.88 -5.07
C GLY A 110 18.11 27.17 -4.31
N LYS A 111 19.37 27.32 -3.91
CA LYS A 111 19.91 28.56 -3.37
C LYS A 111 20.62 29.33 -4.49
N GLY A 112 20.69 30.65 -4.38
CA GLY A 112 21.32 31.52 -5.36
C GLY A 112 20.34 32.55 -5.91
N ASN A 113 20.49 32.93 -7.18
CA ASN A 113 19.53 33.77 -7.89
C ASN A 113 18.87 32.97 -9.04
N GLU A 114 17.77 33.50 -9.54
CA GLU A 114 16.97 32.86 -10.59
C GLU A 114 17.75 32.60 -11.89
N GLU A 115 18.59 33.55 -12.32
CA GLU A 115 19.35 33.42 -13.56
C GLU A 115 20.34 32.26 -13.51
N ASP A 116 21.00 32.07 -12.37
CA ASP A 116 21.97 30.99 -12.19
C ASP A 116 21.30 29.61 -12.17
N LEU A 117 20.14 29.48 -11.53
CA LEU A 117 19.34 28.25 -11.60
C LEU A 117 18.94 27.94 -13.04
N LYS A 118 18.46 28.95 -13.79
CA LYS A 118 18.04 28.77 -15.18
C LYS A 118 19.20 28.37 -16.11
N LYS A 119 20.43 28.80 -15.84
CA LYS A 119 21.63 28.39 -16.60
C LYS A 119 21.98 26.91 -16.42
N ILE A 120 21.63 26.32 -15.28
CA ILE A 120 21.81 24.87 -15.02
C ILE A 120 20.79 24.04 -15.80
N SER A 121 19.58 24.59 -15.99
CA SER A 121 18.51 23.97 -16.75
C SER A 121 18.97 23.62 -18.17
N THR A 122 18.76 22.37 -18.56
CA THR A 122 18.98 21.90 -19.94
C THR A 122 17.66 21.41 -20.51
N LYS A 123 17.66 21.09 -21.82
CA LYS A 123 16.49 20.54 -22.51
C LYS A 123 15.81 19.45 -21.64
N PRO A 124 14.50 19.57 -21.37
CA PRO A 124 13.79 18.57 -20.59
C PRO A 124 13.95 17.16 -21.18
N GLU A 125 14.25 16.21 -20.31
CA GLU A 125 14.39 14.80 -20.68
C GLU A 125 13.06 14.20 -21.13
N ASP A 126 13.13 13.12 -21.93
CA ASP A 126 11.94 12.37 -22.30
C ASP A 126 11.55 11.39 -21.18
N LEU A 127 10.61 11.81 -20.33
CA LEU A 127 10.11 10.98 -19.25
C LEU A 127 9.46 9.67 -19.73
N LEU A 128 8.98 9.58 -20.98
CA LEU A 128 8.42 8.32 -21.48
C LEU A 128 9.49 7.24 -21.68
N ALA A 129 10.72 7.62 -22.03
CA ALA A 129 11.84 6.69 -22.12
C ALA A 129 12.13 6.03 -20.76
N LEU A 130 11.94 6.77 -19.67
CA LEU A 130 12.09 6.27 -18.31
C LEU A 130 10.94 5.37 -17.83
N THR A 131 9.89 5.17 -18.64
CA THR A 131 8.75 4.28 -18.31
C THR A 131 8.86 2.88 -18.93
N LYS A 132 10.04 2.51 -19.44
CA LYS A 132 10.28 1.24 -20.16
C LYS A 132 11.04 0.19 -19.35
N GLY A 133 11.24 0.46 -18.06
CA GLY A 133 12.13 -0.29 -17.19
C GLY A 133 13.59 0.14 -17.32
N GLY A 134 14.33 0.04 -16.22
CA GLY A 134 15.76 0.36 -16.14
C GLY A 134 16.57 -0.89 -15.78
N GLY A 135 17.90 -0.81 -15.74
CA GLY A 135 18.69 -1.97 -15.31
C GLY A 135 18.45 -2.32 -13.84
N ALA A 136 18.35 -3.62 -13.54
CA ALA A 136 18.25 -4.14 -12.17
C ALA A 136 19.26 -3.49 -11.21
N ARG A 137 18.74 -2.99 -10.10
CA ARG A 137 19.50 -2.44 -8.98
C ARG A 137 19.96 -3.54 -8.04
N TRP A 138 19.14 -4.57 -7.86
CA TRP A 138 19.42 -5.71 -7.00
C TRP A 138 19.94 -6.89 -7.82
N LYS A 139 21.27 -7.02 -7.88
CA LYS A 139 21.96 -7.99 -8.75
C LYS A 139 22.23 -9.32 -8.04
N GLU A 140 22.21 -9.32 -6.73
CA GLU A 140 22.53 -10.47 -5.89
C GLU A 140 21.36 -11.45 -5.82
N THR A 141 21.68 -12.74 -5.94
CA THR A 141 20.78 -13.84 -5.61
C THR A 141 21.32 -14.54 -4.36
N VAL A 142 20.49 -14.67 -3.34
CA VAL A 142 20.85 -15.33 -2.08
C VAL A 142 20.39 -16.77 -2.12
N LYS A 143 21.28 -17.71 -1.81
CA LYS A 143 20.95 -19.14 -1.76
C LYS A 143 20.70 -19.58 -0.33
N THR A 144 19.64 -20.34 -0.14
CA THR A 144 19.36 -21.04 1.13
C THR A 144 19.02 -22.49 0.84
N LYS A 145 19.11 -23.36 1.85
CA LYS A 145 18.77 -24.79 1.72
C LYS A 145 17.60 -25.08 2.65
N GLY A 146 16.47 -25.51 2.08
CA GLY A 146 15.31 -25.88 2.86
C GLY A 146 15.52 -27.16 3.68
N GLU A 147 14.55 -27.43 4.54
CA GLU A 147 14.57 -28.58 5.45
C GLU A 147 13.36 -29.46 5.17
N ILE A 148 13.59 -30.66 4.65
CA ILE A 148 12.54 -31.67 4.47
C ILE A 148 12.30 -32.38 5.80
N SER A 149 11.04 -32.50 6.18
CA SER A 149 10.60 -33.25 7.34
C SER A 149 10.90 -34.74 7.18
N LYS A 150 11.44 -35.36 8.22
CA LYS A 150 11.60 -36.81 8.30
C LYS A 150 10.50 -37.49 9.12
N ALA A 151 9.50 -36.73 9.55
CA ALA A 151 8.44 -37.24 10.39
C ALA A 151 7.50 -38.14 9.56
N ASP A 152 7.07 -39.26 10.16
CA ASP A 152 6.05 -40.14 9.61
C ASP A 152 4.76 -39.97 10.42
N ARG A 153 3.93 -38.99 10.02
CA ARG A 153 2.67 -38.64 10.68
C ARG A 153 1.72 -37.99 9.67
N ALA A 154 0.44 -37.91 10.02
CA ALA A 154 -0.61 -37.39 9.13
C ALA A 154 -0.41 -35.94 8.66
N TYR A 155 0.38 -35.13 9.38
CA TYR A 155 0.71 -33.76 8.99
C TYR A 155 2.20 -33.48 9.19
N VAL A 156 2.91 -33.22 8.10
CA VAL A 156 4.34 -32.90 8.08
C VAL A 156 4.55 -31.49 7.55
N ILE A 157 5.62 -30.84 8.00
CA ILE A 157 5.98 -29.48 7.59
C ILE A 157 7.42 -29.52 7.09
N ASP A 158 7.59 -29.14 5.83
CA ASP A 158 8.89 -28.78 5.28
C ASP A 158 9.13 -27.28 5.47
N ARG A 159 10.39 -26.90 5.65
CA ARG A 159 10.78 -25.50 5.88
C ARG A 159 11.49 -24.93 4.67
N LEU A 160 10.93 -23.86 4.09
CA LEU A 160 11.69 -22.97 3.23
C LEU A 160 12.52 -22.04 4.13
N THR A 161 13.85 -22.21 4.13
CA THR A 161 14.74 -21.40 4.96
C THR A 161 14.87 -19.98 4.42
N VAL A 162 14.76 -18.99 5.31
CA VAL A 162 14.74 -17.56 4.99
C VAL A 162 16.16 -16.97 5.05
N PRO A 163 16.56 -16.08 4.11
CA PRO A 163 17.88 -15.46 4.10
C PRO A 163 17.99 -14.32 5.12
N TYR A 164 18.05 -14.65 6.42
CA TYR A 164 18.21 -13.65 7.48
C TYR A 164 19.52 -12.83 7.36
N ASN A 165 20.56 -13.42 6.76
CA ASN A 165 21.81 -12.74 6.40
C ASN A 165 21.82 -12.41 4.89
N ASN A 166 20.99 -11.46 4.46
CA ASN A 166 20.96 -10.99 3.08
C ASN A 166 21.91 -9.78 2.86
N PRO A 167 22.39 -9.54 1.63
CA PRO A 167 23.38 -8.49 1.34
C PRO A 167 22.84 -7.06 1.49
N TYR A 168 21.53 -6.87 1.65
CA TYR A 168 20.91 -5.56 1.76
C TYR A 168 20.66 -5.12 3.22
N GLY A 169 20.99 -5.96 4.20
CA GLY A 169 20.84 -5.66 5.62
C GLY A 169 19.38 -5.54 6.10
N MET A 170 18.42 -5.95 5.28
CA MET A 170 17.00 -5.85 5.59
C MET A 170 16.57 -6.99 6.51
N GLN A 171 15.67 -6.72 7.47
CA GLN A 171 15.11 -7.79 8.28
C GLN A 171 14.05 -8.56 7.47
N MET A 172 14.10 -9.89 7.54
CA MET A 172 13.14 -10.76 6.85
C MET A 172 11.87 -10.99 7.70
N ARG A 173 11.22 -9.90 8.11
CA ARG A 173 9.94 -9.94 8.87
C ARG A 173 8.80 -10.19 7.89
N ILE A 174 8.59 -11.45 7.51
CA ILE A 174 7.61 -11.83 6.48
C ILE A 174 6.19 -11.44 6.90
N GLY A 175 5.49 -10.73 6.01
CA GLY A 175 4.11 -10.27 6.20
C GLY A 175 3.08 -11.01 5.35
N GLY A 176 3.45 -11.41 4.13
CA GLY A 176 2.57 -12.15 3.22
C GLY A 176 3.36 -12.93 2.17
N PHE A 177 2.73 -13.93 1.54
CA PHE A 177 3.32 -14.68 0.43
C PHE A 177 2.23 -15.30 -0.44
N ASP A 178 2.56 -15.63 -1.68
CA ASP A 178 1.74 -16.45 -2.57
C ASP A 178 2.63 -17.14 -3.61
N PHE A 179 2.09 -18.15 -4.27
CA PHE A 179 2.79 -18.94 -5.29
C PHE A 179 2.40 -18.53 -6.70
N PHE A 180 3.37 -18.56 -7.61
CA PHE A 180 3.13 -18.46 -9.05
C PHE A 180 2.52 -19.76 -9.58
N LYS A 181 1.92 -19.70 -10.77
CA LYS A 181 1.26 -20.87 -11.39
C LYS A 181 2.21 -22.05 -11.66
N ASP A 182 3.52 -21.80 -11.72
CA ASP A 182 4.53 -22.82 -11.97
C ASP A 182 4.71 -23.78 -10.78
N GLY A 183 4.20 -23.43 -9.59
CA GLY A 183 4.33 -24.19 -8.35
C GLY A 183 5.76 -24.30 -7.82
N LYS A 184 6.72 -23.57 -8.42
CA LYS A 184 8.16 -23.61 -8.10
C LYS A 184 8.72 -22.24 -7.70
N THR A 185 7.92 -21.20 -7.92
CA THR A 185 8.24 -19.82 -7.59
C THR A 185 7.19 -19.26 -6.64
N ALA A 186 7.63 -18.50 -5.65
CA ALA A 186 6.76 -17.72 -4.77
C ALA A 186 7.22 -16.27 -4.70
N ALA A 187 6.31 -15.36 -4.35
CA ALA A 187 6.65 -14.02 -3.91
C ALA A 187 6.37 -13.88 -2.41
N VAL A 188 7.22 -13.12 -1.71
CA VAL A 188 7.14 -12.91 -0.26
C VAL A 188 7.29 -11.43 0.02
N SER A 189 6.35 -10.82 0.75
CA SER A 189 6.47 -9.46 1.27
C SER A 189 7.02 -9.44 2.69
N THR A 190 7.75 -8.39 3.04
CA THR A 190 8.22 -8.13 4.41
C THR A 190 7.56 -6.88 4.98
N TRP A 191 7.36 -6.85 6.30
CA TRP A 191 6.91 -5.65 7.02
C TRP A 191 7.78 -4.43 6.67
N ASP A 192 9.09 -4.60 6.54
CA ASP A 192 10.02 -3.52 6.20
C ASP A 192 9.87 -2.94 4.79
N GLY A 193 8.94 -3.47 3.98
CA GLY A 193 8.57 -2.86 2.71
C GLY A 193 9.24 -3.48 1.50
N ASP A 194 9.69 -4.73 1.60
CA ASP A 194 10.31 -5.47 0.49
C ASP A 194 9.39 -6.53 -0.09
N VAL A 195 9.59 -6.84 -1.37
CA VAL A 195 9.08 -8.05 -2.01
C VAL A 195 10.26 -8.85 -2.54
N TRP A 196 10.26 -10.15 -2.26
CA TRP A 196 11.29 -11.09 -2.70
C TRP A 196 10.66 -12.18 -3.55
N LEU A 197 11.35 -12.56 -4.62
CA LEU A 197 11.07 -13.79 -5.35
C LEU A 197 11.87 -14.94 -4.74
N VAL A 198 11.22 -16.08 -4.56
CA VAL A 198 11.82 -17.34 -4.11
C VAL A 198 11.64 -18.36 -5.21
N ARG A 199 12.72 -18.86 -5.77
CA ARG A 199 12.73 -19.84 -6.87
C ARG A 199 13.29 -21.18 -6.40
N ASN A 200 13.14 -22.19 -7.27
CA ASN A 200 13.60 -23.56 -7.08
C ASN A 200 12.95 -24.24 -5.86
N ILE A 201 11.66 -23.95 -5.64
CA ILE A 201 10.85 -24.67 -4.67
C ILE A 201 10.48 -26.02 -5.30
N ASP A 202 11.23 -27.06 -4.96
CA ASP A 202 11.01 -28.42 -5.43
C ASP A 202 10.92 -29.41 -4.26
N GLN A 203 10.69 -30.69 -4.55
CA GLN A 203 10.57 -31.73 -3.52
C GLN A 203 11.87 -31.97 -2.73
N LYS A 204 13.03 -31.49 -3.21
CA LYS A 204 14.33 -31.71 -2.58
C LYS A 204 14.78 -30.54 -1.71
N LEU A 205 14.31 -29.33 -2.02
CA LEU A 205 14.64 -28.09 -1.33
C LEU A 205 16.16 -27.85 -1.17
N GLU A 206 16.95 -28.32 -2.13
CA GLU A 206 18.42 -28.32 -2.03
C GLU A 206 19.04 -26.93 -2.20
N SER A 207 18.40 -26.05 -3.00
CA SER A 207 18.93 -24.73 -3.34
C SER A 207 17.81 -23.74 -3.68
N LEU A 208 17.19 -23.16 -2.66
CA LEU A 208 16.26 -22.05 -2.80
C LEU A 208 17.02 -20.79 -3.23
N GLU A 209 16.47 -20.06 -4.20
CA GLU A 209 17.09 -18.84 -4.74
C GLU A 209 16.20 -17.63 -4.47
N TRP A 210 16.72 -16.71 -3.66
CA TRP A 210 16.04 -15.49 -3.25
C TRP A 210 16.60 -14.29 -4.01
N LYS A 211 15.73 -13.51 -4.64
CA LYS A 211 16.08 -12.23 -5.29
C LYS A 211 15.09 -11.15 -4.86
N ARG A 212 15.59 -9.98 -4.46
CA ARG A 212 14.73 -8.82 -4.14
C ARG A 212 14.12 -8.32 -5.45
N PHE A 213 12.80 -8.16 -5.44
CA PHE A 213 11.99 -7.80 -6.60
C PHE A 213 11.43 -6.39 -6.48
N ALA A 214 11.05 -5.97 -5.28
CA ALA A 214 10.55 -4.62 -5.03
C ALA A 214 10.96 -4.14 -3.63
N ALA A 215 10.93 -2.82 -3.43
CA ALA A 215 11.24 -2.17 -2.16
C ALA A 215 10.49 -0.84 -2.00
N GLY A 216 10.43 -0.34 -0.76
CA GLY A 216 9.90 0.99 -0.43
C GLY A 216 8.39 1.01 -0.20
N LEU A 217 7.79 -0.14 0.12
CA LEU A 217 6.37 -0.29 0.44
C LEU A 217 6.10 0.07 1.91
N HIS A 218 4.89 0.54 2.22
CA HIS A 218 4.50 0.94 3.56
C HIS A 218 3.84 -0.21 4.32
N GLU A 219 4.65 -1.08 4.92
CA GLU A 219 4.19 -2.20 5.76
C GLU A 219 3.27 -3.20 5.02
N PRO A 220 3.74 -3.85 3.93
CA PRO A 220 2.92 -4.75 3.12
C PRO A 220 2.68 -6.10 3.81
N LEU A 221 1.61 -6.19 4.61
CA LEU A 221 1.22 -7.39 5.37
C LEU A 221 0.19 -8.27 4.66
N GLY A 222 -0.02 -8.07 3.37
CA GLY A 222 -0.77 -9.00 2.51
C GLY A 222 -0.19 -9.04 1.11
N LEU A 223 -0.14 -10.24 0.52
CA LEU A 223 0.38 -10.48 -0.83
C LEU A 223 -0.49 -11.52 -1.54
N LYS A 224 -0.81 -11.24 -2.81
CA LYS A 224 -1.55 -12.14 -3.68
C LYS A 224 -0.94 -12.15 -5.08
N ILE A 225 -0.88 -13.30 -5.72
CA ILE A 225 -0.54 -13.43 -7.13
C ILE A 225 -1.82 -13.71 -7.93
N VAL A 226 -2.08 -12.90 -8.95
CA VAL A 226 -3.21 -13.04 -9.88
C VAL A 226 -2.66 -13.00 -11.29
N ASP A 227 -2.87 -14.08 -12.06
CA ASP A 227 -2.36 -14.22 -13.44
C ASP A 227 -0.84 -13.97 -13.54
N ASP A 228 -0.06 -14.55 -12.60
CA ASP A 228 1.39 -14.33 -12.42
C ASP A 228 1.80 -12.87 -12.19
N VAL A 229 0.86 -12.00 -11.81
CA VAL A 229 1.16 -10.62 -11.40
C VAL A 229 1.06 -10.52 -9.89
N ILE A 230 2.09 -9.94 -9.28
CA ILE A 230 2.15 -9.73 -7.83
C ILE A 230 1.30 -8.51 -7.46
N TYR A 231 0.52 -8.66 -6.39
CA TYR A 231 -0.18 -7.60 -5.70
C TYR A 231 0.21 -7.63 -4.22
N THR A 232 0.42 -6.47 -3.62
CA THR A 232 0.54 -6.33 -2.17
C THR A 232 -0.48 -5.34 -1.66
N VAL A 233 -1.02 -5.56 -0.47
CA VAL A 233 -1.71 -4.51 0.29
C VAL A 233 -0.79 -4.01 1.38
N ALA A 234 -0.65 -2.70 1.42
CA ALA A 234 0.06 -1.90 2.40
C ALA A 234 -0.94 -0.90 2.99
N ASP A 235 -0.56 -0.17 4.04
CA ASP A 235 -1.48 0.77 4.69
C ASP A 235 -1.95 1.89 3.78
N ASP A 236 -1.18 2.21 2.74
CA ASP A 236 -1.44 3.31 1.81
C ASP A 236 -2.16 2.88 0.53
N GLN A 237 -1.99 1.64 0.06
CA GLN A 237 -2.53 1.17 -1.22
C GLN A 237 -2.47 -0.35 -1.43
N ILE A 238 -3.23 -0.82 -2.42
CA ILE A 238 -2.90 -2.06 -3.15
C ILE A 238 -1.95 -1.65 -4.27
N THR A 239 -0.73 -2.20 -4.24
CA THR A 239 0.25 -2.05 -5.32
C THR A 239 0.20 -3.26 -6.23
N ARG A 240 0.14 -3.02 -7.54
CA ARG A 240 0.33 -4.04 -8.58
C ARG A 240 1.66 -3.82 -9.27
N PHE A 241 2.48 -4.86 -9.35
CA PHE A 241 3.86 -4.74 -9.84
C PHE A 241 4.03 -5.23 -11.27
N TYR A 242 4.86 -4.55 -12.03
CA TYR A 242 5.28 -4.99 -13.37
C TYR A 242 6.78 -4.91 -13.50
N ASP A 243 7.39 -6.02 -13.90
CA ASP A 243 8.73 -6.10 -14.48
C ASP A 243 8.57 -5.87 -15.99
N LEU A 244 8.99 -4.70 -16.47
CA LEU A 244 8.74 -4.27 -17.85
C LEU A 244 9.81 -4.77 -18.82
N ASN A 245 10.96 -5.21 -18.31
CA ASN A 245 12.11 -5.62 -19.11
C ASN A 245 12.54 -7.08 -18.89
N GLY A 246 11.90 -7.80 -17.97
CA GLY A 246 12.11 -9.20 -17.67
C GLY A 246 13.37 -9.50 -16.85
N ASP A 247 13.93 -8.51 -16.15
CA ASP A 247 15.18 -8.68 -15.40
C ASP A 247 14.97 -9.23 -13.97
N GLY A 248 13.72 -9.43 -13.55
CA GLY A 248 13.35 -9.93 -12.23
C GLY A 248 13.33 -8.86 -11.14
N GLU A 249 13.19 -7.58 -11.50
CA GLU A 249 12.90 -6.44 -10.63
C GLU A 249 11.62 -5.70 -11.11
N ALA A 250 10.85 -5.13 -10.20
CA ALA A 250 9.69 -4.32 -10.56
C ALA A 250 10.10 -2.93 -11.06
N ASP A 251 9.63 -2.56 -12.24
CA ASP A 251 9.82 -1.25 -12.87
C ASP A 251 8.61 -0.34 -12.71
N PHE A 252 7.40 -0.88 -12.57
CA PHE A 252 6.18 -0.08 -12.37
C PHE A 252 5.41 -0.58 -11.15
N TYR A 253 5.22 0.33 -10.20
CA TYR A 253 4.48 0.15 -8.97
C TYR A 253 3.14 0.86 -9.19
N GLU A 254 2.17 0.15 -9.76
CA GLU A 254 0.86 0.70 -10.05
C GLU A 254 0.06 0.87 -8.76
N ASN A 255 -0.51 2.06 -8.55
CA ASN A 255 -1.55 2.25 -7.54
C ASN A 255 -2.84 1.61 -8.04
N PHE A 256 -3.05 0.34 -7.70
CA PHE A 256 -4.24 -0.40 -8.13
C PHE A 256 -5.49 0.12 -7.40
N ASN A 257 -5.39 0.38 -6.09
CA ASN A 257 -6.42 1.06 -5.31
C ASN A 257 -5.81 1.73 -4.07
N ASN A 258 -6.35 2.87 -3.63
CA ASN A 258 -6.02 3.51 -2.35
C ASN A 258 -7.21 4.27 -1.75
N ASP A 259 -8.44 3.78 -1.99
CA ASP A 259 -9.65 4.56 -1.72
C ASP A 259 -10.03 4.61 -0.22
N TRP A 260 -9.31 3.90 0.66
CA TRP A 260 -9.56 3.92 2.10
C TRP A 260 -8.92 5.11 2.81
N ASP A 261 -9.26 5.25 4.10
CA ASP A 261 -8.72 6.34 4.90
C ASP A 261 -7.36 5.93 5.47
N LEU A 262 -6.31 6.72 5.22
CA LEU A 262 -5.01 6.60 5.85
C LEU A 262 -4.97 7.53 7.07
N THR A 263 -4.68 6.97 8.25
CA THR A 263 -4.51 7.76 9.48
C THR A 263 -3.15 7.51 10.10
N SER A 264 -2.72 8.42 10.98
CA SER A 264 -1.49 8.26 11.76
C SER A 264 -1.72 7.44 13.05
N GLY A 265 -2.80 6.68 13.13
CA GLY A 265 -3.07 5.80 14.28
C GLY A 265 -2.11 4.63 14.30
N PHE A 266 -1.53 4.34 15.46
CA PHE A 266 -0.68 3.16 15.61
C PHE A 266 -1.51 1.89 15.42
N HIS A 267 -0.93 0.84 14.82
CA HIS A 267 -1.53 -0.50 14.69
C HIS A 267 -2.77 -0.57 13.78
N ALA A 268 -2.94 0.40 12.88
CA ALA A 268 -3.98 0.42 11.84
C ALA A 268 -3.52 -0.31 10.57
N PHE A 269 -3.08 -1.55 10.70
CA PHE A 269 -2.50 -2.28 9.56
C PHE A 269 -3.56 -2.82 8.60
N CYS A 270 -3.21 -2.90 7.31
CA CYS A 270 -3.90 -3.73 6.33
C CYS A 270 -3.29 -5.14 6.29
N PHE A 271 -4.05 -6.15 6.70
CA PHE A 271 -3.61 -7.54 6.78
C PHE A 271 -4.20 -8.38 5.67
N ASP A 272 -3.36 -9.30 5.18
CA ASP A 272 -3.73 -10.37 4.25
C ASP A 272 -4.22 -9.84 2.89
N LEU A 273 -4.23 -10.68 1.85
CA LEU A 273 -4.79 -10.29 0.57
C LEU A 273 -5.32 -11.52 -0.16
N HIS A 274 -6.63 -11.56 -0.35
CA HIS A 274 -7.31 -12.65 -1.01
C HIS A 274 -8.09 -12.20 -2.24
N THR A 275 -8.44 -13.15 -3.09
CA THR A 275 -9.34 -12.93 -4.21
C THR A 275 -10.48 -13.94 -4.23
N ASP A 276 -11.66 -13.51 -4.67
CA ASP A 276 -12.77 -14.42 -4.98
C ASP A 276 -12.71 -14.94 -6.43
N LYS A 277 -13.60 -15.89 -6.78
CA LYS A 277 -13.73 -16.44 -8.14
C LYS A 277 -14.07 -15.39 -9.21
N VAL A 278 -14.67 -14.27 -8.83
CA VAL A 278 -15.00 -13.18 -9.77
C VAL A 278 -13.75 -12.33 -10.03
N GLY A 279 -12.77 -12.35 -9.11
CA GLY A 279 -11.53 -11.60 -9.16
C GLY A 279 -11.54 -10.34 -8.29
N ASN A 280 -12.52 -10.18 -7.38
CA ASN A 280 -12.49 -9.09 -6.41
C ASN A 280 -11.41 -9.36 -5.35
N PHE A 281 -10.79 -8.30 -4.85
CA PHE A 281 -9.78 -8.38 -3.79
C PHE A 281 -10.40 -8.15 -2.42
N TYR A 282 -9.83 -8.79 -1.40
CA TYR A 282 -10.25 -8.68 -0.02
C TYR A 282 -9.05 -8.56 0.91
N PHE A 283 -9.12 -7.65 1.88
CA PHE A 283 -8.14 -7.54 2.95
C PHE A 283 -8.82 -7.11 4.25
N ALA A 284 -8.17 -7.38 5.38
CA ALA A 284 -8.65 -6.97 6.69
C ALA A 284 -7.98 -5.67 7.12
N PHE A 285 -8.74 -4.68 7.54
CA PHE A 285 -8.21 -3.38 7.97
C PHE A 285 -8.39 -3.21 9.48
N GLY A 286 -7.27 -3.15 10.20
CA GLY A 286 -7.24 -3.03 11.66
C GLY A 286 -7.83 -1.74 12.18
N SER A 287 -8.24 -1.77 13.45
CA SER A 287 -8.46 -0.56 14.22
C SER A 287 -7.14 -0.10 14.85
N PRO A 288 -6.87 1.22 14.89
CA PRO A 288 -5.70 1.80 15.56
C PRO A 288 -5.78 1.62 17.08
N VAL A 289 -5.33 0.47 17.56
CA VAL A 289 -5.39 0.08 18.96
C VAL A 289 -4.34 0.85 19.76
N ARG A 290 -4.78 1.54 20.84
CA ARG A 290 -3.84 2.19 21.78
C ARG A 290 -2.97 1.15 22.48
N SER A 291 -1.74 1.55 22.82
CA SER A 291 -0.84 0.74 23.64
C SER A 291 -1.52 0.17 24.88
N GLY A 292 -1.25 -1.11 25.16
CA GLY A 292 -1.92 -1.88 26.22
C GLY A 292 -3.35 -2.33 25.90
N GLY A 293 -3.84 -2.10 24.68
CA GLY A 293 -5.09 -2.69 24.18
C GLY A 293 -6.37 -2.16 24.84
N ARG A 294 -6.34 -0.95 25.41
CA ARG A 294 -7.43 -0.43 26.27
C ARG A 294 -8.51 0.37 25.53
N SER A 295 -8.24 0.86 24.32
CA SER A 295 -9.16 1.62 23.46
C SER A 295 -8.52 1.85 22.08
N PHE A 296 -9.09 2.75 21.28
CA PHE A 296 -8.60 3.13 19.95
C PHE A 296 -8.18 4.61 19.89
N GLU A 297 -7.45 5.00 18.86
CA GLU A 297 -7.05 6.39 18.59
C GLU A 297 -7.14 6.73 17.10
N ARG A 298 -7.40 7.99 16.72
CA ARG A 298 -7.31 8.43 15.31
C ARG A 298 -8.06 7.53 14.30
N LEU A 299 -9.29 7.11 14.66
CA LEU A 299 -10.13 6.26 13.81
C LEU A 299 -10.50 6.97 12.49
N GLY A 300 -10.29 6.27 11.36
CA GLY A 300 -10.80 6.63 10.04
C GLY A 300 -12.08 5.87 9.71
N ARG A 301 -12.70 6.18 8.56
CA ARG A 301 -14.00 5.58 8.15
C ARG A 301 -13.91 4.08 7.90
N HIS A 302 -12.75 3.57 7.51
CA HIS A 302 -12.60 2.21 6.99
C HIS A 302 -11.99 1.21 8.00
N HIS A 303 -11.52 1.67 9.15
CA HIS A 303 -10.92 0.81 10.17
C HIS A 303 -11.89 -0.24 10.71
N GLY A 304 -11.32 -1.33 11.23
CA GLY A 304 -12.06 -2.43 11.85
C GLY A 304 -13.03 -3.12 10.90
N SER A 305 -12.62 -3.28 9.64
CA SER A 305 -13.47 -3.78 8.55
C SER A 305 -12.76 -4.84 7.72
N ILE A 306 -13.53 -5.71 7.06
CA ILE A 306 -13.07 -6.39 5.85
C ILE A 306 -13.40 -5.48 4.68
N ILE A 307 -12.39 -5.14 3.89
CA ILE A 307 -12.52 -4.32 2.71
C ILE A 307 -12.58 -5.23 1.49
N LYS A 308 -13.52 -4.94 0.58
CA LYS A 308 -13.62 -5.56 -0.73
C LYS A 308 -13.33 -4.51 -1.80
N ILE A 309 -12.42 -4.82 -2.71
CA ILE A 309 -12.11 -4.01 -3.88
C ILE A 309 -12.56 -4.75 -5.14
N SER A 310 -13.22 -4.05 -6.08
CA SER A 310 -13.62 -4.64 -7.36
C SER A 310 -12.43 -5.17 -8.15
N LYS A 311 -12.67 -6.16 -9.03
CA LYS A 311 -11.64 -6.76 -9.89
C LYS A 311 -10.77 -5.77 -10.67
N ASP A 312 -11.34 -4.64 -11.05
CA ASP A 312 -10.68 -3.57 -11.81
C ASP A 312 -10.07 -2.48 -10.92
N GLY A 313 -10.12 -2.62 -9.59
CA GLY A 313 -9.59 -1.63 -8.64
C GLY A 313 -10.42 -0.35 -8.55
N SER A 314 -11.59 -0.29 -9.18
CA SER A 314 -12.34 0.95 -9.32
C SER A 314 -13.23 1.31 -8.12
N ARG A 315 -13.61 0.31 -7.30
CA ARG A 315 -14.60 0.49 -6.25
C ARG A 315 -14.19 -0.23 -4.96
N LEU A 316 -14.25 0.52 -3.87
CA LEU A 316 -14.13 0.02 -2.51
C LEU A 316 -15.52 -0.20 -1.88
N GLU A 317 -15.67 -1.32 -1.17
CA GLU A 317 -16.82 -1.66 -0.35
C GLU A 317 -16.35 -2.13 1.05
N ARG A 318 -17.01 -1.67 2.12
CA ARG A 318 -16.85 -2.29 3.44
C ARG A 318 -17.72 -3.54 3.51
N TYR A 319 -17.10 -4.70 3.27
CA TYR A 319 -17.79 -5.98 3.23
C TYR A 319 -18.38 -6.37 4.59
N ALA A 320 -17.65 -6.15 5.67
CA ALA A 320 -18.09 -6.40 7.05
C ALA A 320 -17.35 -5.46 8.01
N THR A 321 -17.89 -5.23 9.21
CA THR A 321 -17.33 -4.30 10.20
C THR A 321 -17.31 -4.90 11.61
N GLY A 322 -16.81 -4.13 12.58
CA GLY A 322 -16.80 -4.53 13.99
C GLY A 322 -15.60 -5.35 14.40
N LEU A 323 -14.45 -5.18 13.73
CA LEU A 323 -13.20 -5.86 14.04
C LEU A 323 -12.24 -4.96 14.80
N ARG A 324 -11.41 -5.56 15.65
CA ARG A 324 -10.42 -4.84 16.47
C ARG A 324 -9.06 -4.80 15.78
N ALA A 325 -8.40 -5.93 15.64
CA ALA A 325 -7.11 -6.10 14.99
C ALA A 325 -7.11 -7.50 14.33
N PRO A 326 -7.81 -7.64 13.19
CA PRO A 326 -7.95 -8.89 12.46
C PRO A 326 -6.66 -9.22 11.71
N ASN A 327 -5.71 -9.85 12.39
CA ASN A 327 -4.38 -10.17 11.85
C ASN A 327 -4.38 -11.17 10.67
N GLY A 328 -5.52 -11.77 10.35
CA GLY A 328 -5.65 -12.61 9.17
C GLY A 328 -7.09 -12.92 8.80
N MET A 329 -7.28 -13.29 7.54
CA MET A 329 -8.57 -13.68 7.01
C MET A 329 -8.45 -14.88 6.07
N GLY A 330 -9.56 -15.26 5.45
CA GLY A 330 -9.58 -16.27 4.41
C GLY A 330 -10.76 -16.05 3.48
N VAL A 331 -10.56 -16.35 2.20
CA VAL A 331 -11.64 -16.43 1.22
C VAL A 331 -11.64 -17.83 0.64
N SER A 332 -12.76 -18.53 0.79
CA SER A 332 -12.91 -19.88 0.27
C SER A 332 -13.04 -19.88 -1.26
N PRO A 333 -12.84 -21.04 -1.91
CA PRO A 333 -13.10 -21.17 -3.34
C PRO A 333 -14.53 -20.81 -3.74
N ASP A 334 -15.53 -20.93 -2.87
CA ASP A 334 -16.91 -20.52 -3.15
C ASP A 334 -17.25 -19.09 -2.66
N GLY A 335 -16.25 -18.32 -2.22
CA GLY A 335 -16.38 -16.89 -1.89
C GLY A 335 -16.89 -16.61 -0.48
N GLN A 336 -16.90 -17.61 0.39
CA GLN A 336 -17.17 -17.45 1.82
C GLN A 336 -15.96 -16.79 2.49
N VAL A 337 -16.23 -15.82 3.35
CA VAL A 337 -15.19 -15.03 4.00
C VAL A 337 -15.11 -15.40 5.48
N THR A 338 -13.91 -15.66 5.97
CA THR A 338 -13.64 -15.83 7.41
C THR A 338 -12.62 -14.82 7.88
N SER A 339 -12.62 -14.50 9.16
CA SER A 339 -11.55 -13.69 9.75
C SER A 339 -11.18 -14.17 11.15
N GLY A 340 -9.92 -13.99 11.50
CA GLY A 340 -9.52 -13.90 12.91
C GLY A 340 -9.87 -12.52 13.49
N ASP A 341 -9.64 -12.39 14.79
CA ASP A 341 -9.46 -11.11 15.48
C ASP A 341 -8.59 -11.32 16.72
N ASN A 342 -8.02 -10.25 17.27
CA ASN A 342 -7.14 -10.31 18.42
C ASN A 342 -7.86 -9.89 19.70
N GLU A 343 -7.65 -10.64 20.78
CA GLU A 343 -8.25 -10.33 22.09
C GLU A 343 -7.86 -8.93 22.62
N GLY A 344 -8.81 -8.26 23.28
CA GLY A 344 -8.66 -6.92 23.86
C GLY A 344 -9.98 -6.15 23.91
N THR A 345 -9.95 -4.84 23.64
CA THR A 345 -11.16 -3.98 23.59
C THR A 345 -12.31 -4.64 22.81
N PHE A 346 -13.46 -4.89 23.44
CA PHE A 346 -14.63 -5.62 22.91
C PHE A 346 -14.44 -7.11 22.57
N VAL A 347 -13.24 -7.54 22.23
CA VAL A 347 -12.96 -8.90 21.77
C VAL A 347 -12.45 -9.73 22.96
N PRO A 348 -13.29 -10.55 23.61
CA PRO A 348 -12.92 -11.21 24.87
C PRO A 348 -11.77 -12.20 24.68
N ARG A 349 -11.73 -12.89 23.53
CA ARG A 349 -10.75 -13.93 23.13
C ARG A 349 -10.62 -13.93 21.61
N SER A 350 -9.55 -14.48 21.04
CA SER A 350 -9.43 -14.56 19.57
C SER A 350 -10.57 -15.41 18.97
N PRO A 351 -11.42 -14.87 18.07
CA PRO A 351 -12.46 -15.61 17.39
C PRO A 351 -12.00 -16.20 16.05
N ILE A 352 -12.78 -17.14 15.54
CA ILE A 352 -12.91 -17.41 14.11
C ILE A 352 -14.30 -16.92 13.68
N ASN A 353 -14.35 -15.83 12.93
CA ASN A 353 -15.59 -15.25 12.43
C ASN A 353 -15.98 -15.85 11.09
N TRP A 354 -17.29 -16.04 10.88
CA TRP A 354 -17.86 -16.26 9.55
C TRP A 354 -18.53 -14.98 9.07
N MET A 355 -17.99 -14.38 8.02
CA MET A 355 -18.30 -13.04 7.59
C MET A 355 -19.32 -13.07 6.45
N LYS A 356 -20.36 -12.25 6.55
CA LYS A 356 -21.33 -12.00 5.48
C LYS A 356 -21.31 -10.53 5.08
N PRO A 357 -21.75 -10.16 3.85
CA PRO A 357 -21.91 -8.77 3.48
C PRO A 357 -22.75 -8.00 4.51
N GLY A 358 -22.24 -6.88 5.02
CA GLY A 358 -22.88 -6.03 6.02
C GLY A 358 -22.91 -6.58 7.46
N SER A 359 -22.27 -7.72 7.72
CA SER A 359 -22.23 -8.29 9.08
C SER A 359 -21.34 -7.47 10.03
N PHE A 360 -21.69 -7.50 11.32
CA PHE A 360 -21.01 -6.80 12.40
C PHE A 360 -20.46 -7.80 13.44
N HIS A 361 -19.20 -7.61 13.86
CA HIS A 361 -18.44 -8.60 14.65
C HIS A 361 -17.97 -8.12 16.03
N GLY A 362 -18.62 -7.08 16.58
CA GLY A 362 -18.61 -6.79 18.02
C GLY A 362 -17.97 -5.46 18.44
N VAL A 363 -17.05 -4.89 17.67
CA VAL A 363 -16.41 -3.61 18.03
C VAL A 363 -17.29 -2.42 17.63
N VAL A 364 -18.07 -1.88 18.58
CA VAL A 364 -19.07 -0.84 18.30
C VAL A 364 -18.45 0.50 17.88
N ASP A 365 -17.22 0.81 18.31
CA ASP A 365 -16.52 2.05 17.94
C ASP A 365 -16.31 2.23 16.42
N VAL A 366 -16.31 1.13 15.65
CA VAL A 366 -16.15 1.13 14.18
C VAL A 366 -17.44 0.81 13.44
N ALA A 367 -18.57 0.66 14.14
CA ALA A 367 -19.88 0.54 13.50
C ALA A 367 -20.27 1.87 12.86
N VAL A 368 -20.77 1.82 11.63
CA VAL A 368 -21.27 3.01 10.90
C VAL A 368 -22.47 3.62 11.62
N ASP A 369 -23.31 2.76 12.16
CA ASP A 369 -24.56 3.06 12.84
C ASP A 369 -24.47 2.70 14.33
N PHE A 370 -23.33 3.01 14.95
CA PHE A 370 -23.09 2.78 16.38
C PHE A 370 -24.21 3.34 17.28
N ASP A 371 -24.88 4.43 16.87
CA ASP A 371 -26.01 5.03 17.60
C ASP A 371 -27.22 4.09 17.75
N LYS A 372 -27.31 3.00 16.97
CA LYS A 372 -28.37 1.99 17.09
C LYS A 372 -28.05 0.88 18.10
N PHE A 373 -26.81 0.82 18.59
CA PHE A 373 -26.38 -0.19 19.55
C PHE A 373 -26.71 0.29 20.97
N LYS A 374 -27.10 -0.66 21.83
CA LYS A 374 -27.25 -0.45 23.27
C LYS A 374 -25.90 -0.43 23.96
N THR A 375 -24.95 -1.20 23.44
CA THR A 375 -23.56 -1.23 23.89
C THR A 375 -22.88 0.11 23.64
N THR A 376 -22.27 0.66 24.69
CA THR A 376 -21.60 1.97 24.65
C THR A 376 -20.22 1.88 23.98
N PRO A 377 -19.89 2.73 22.97
CA PRO A 377 -18.55 2.78 22.38
C PRO A 377 -17.49 3.32 23.36
N THR A 378 -16.25 2.86 23.25
CA THR A 378 -15.18 3.19 24.21
C THR A 378 -14.50 4.53 23.96
N VAL A 379 -14.34 4.97 22.70
CA VAL A 379 -13.62 6.20 22.35
C VAL A 379 -14.52 7.42 22.51
N ARG A 380 -15.75 7.35 21.99
CA ARG A 380 -16.65 8.51 21.85
C ARG A 380 -17.40 8.89 23.13
N GLU A 381 -17.62 7.93 24.02
CA GLU A 381 -18.46 8.17 25.21
C GLU A 381 -17.69 8.27 26.52
N ARG A 382 -16.48 7.67 26.63
CA ARG A 382 -15.61 7.89 27.78
C ARG A 382 -15.17 9.36 27.92
N SER A 383 -15.05 10.08 26.80
CA SER A 383 -14.79 11.53 26.81
C SER A 383 -15.95 12.35 27.38
N ASN A 384 -17.16 11.77 27.44
CA ASN A 384 -18.39 12.44 27.88
C ASN A 384 -18.87 11.95 29.26
N GLY A 385 -18.07 11.16 29.98
CA GLY A 385 -18.37 10.72 31.34
C GLY A 385 -19.47 9.66 31.48
N ARG A 386 -19.90 8.99 30.39
CA ARG A 386 -20.87 7.90 30.46
C ARG A 386 -20.24 6.61 31.01
N PRO A 387 -20.94 5.85 31.88
CA PRO A 387 -20.47 4.54 32.34
C PRO A 387 -20.47 3.53 31.19
N GLN A 388 -19.48 2.65 31.17
CA GLN A 388 -19.41 1.58 30.18
C GLN A 388 -20.57 0.58 30.38
N HIS A 389 -21.30 0.31 29.31
CA HIS A 389 -22.33 -0.72 29.24
C HIS A 389 -22.08 -1.63 28.03
N LEU A 390 -21.99 -2.94 28.30
CA LEU A 390 -21.92 -3.99 27.28
C LEU A 390 -23.23 -4.77 27.34
N ASP A 391 -24.03 -4.74 26.27
CA ASP A 391 -25.29 -5.49 26.22
C ASP A 391 -25.02 -6.93 25.73
N PRO A 392 -25.26 -7.98 26.54
CA PRO A 392 -24.99 -9.36 26.14
C PRO A 392 -25.78 -9.84 24.92
N SER A 393 -26.92 -9.22 24.60
CA SER A 393 -27.71 -9.55 23.41
C SER A 393 -27.03 -9.12 22.11
N GLU A 394 -26.06 -8.20 22.19
CA GLU A 394 -25.28 -7.68 21.06
C GLU A 394 -23.89 -8.32 20.97
N ALA A 395 -23.59 -9.29 21.83
CA ALA A 395 -22.30 -9.98 21.81
C ALA A 395 -22.10 -10.72 20.46
N PRO A 396 -20.90 -10.63 19.85
CA PRO A 396 -20.62 -11.31 18.59
C PRO A 396 -20.69 -12.84 18.76
N LYS A 397 -21.13 -13.52 17.69
CA LYS A 397 -21.31 -14.97 17.63
C LYS A 397 -20.38 -15.56 16.56
N PRO A 398 -19.07 -15.66 16.82
CA PRO A 398 -18.15 -16.31 15.90
C PRO A 398 -18.45 -17.81 15.79
N LEU A 399 -17.85 -18.47 14.81
CA LEU A 399 -17.88 -19.93 14.71
C LEU A 399 -17.27 -20.59 15.94
N ALA A 400 -16.16 -20.03 16.41
CA ALA A 400 -15.44 -20.53 17.57
C ALA A 400 -14.71 -19.38 18.26
N TRP A 401 -14.56 -19.52 19.58
CA TRP A 401 -13.62 -18.75 20.37
C TRP A 401 -12.42 -19.65 20.69
N LEU A 402 -11.22 -19.18 20.42
CA LEU A 402 -10.00 -19.95 20.63
C LEU A 402 -9.52 -19.86 22.09
N PRO A 403 -9.08 -20.98 22.71
CA PRO A 403 -8.36 -20.96 23.96
C PRO A 403 -7.08 -20.10 23.85
N LYS A 404 -6.77 -19.26 24.84
CA LYS A 404 -5.63 -18.32 24.80
C LYS A 404 -4.29 -19.04 24.72
N GLY A 405 -4.20 -20.23 25.30
CA GLY A 405 -3.02 -21.09 25.19
C GLY A 405 -2.89 -21.80 23.84
N VAL A 406 -3.93 -21.78 23.00
CA VAL A 406 -3.91 -22.28 21.63
C VAL A 406 -3.58 -21.15 20.66
N ASP A 407 -4.29 -20.02 20.80
CA ASP A 407 -4.10 -18.84 19.97
C ASP A 407 -4.54 -17.58 20.71
N ASN A 408 -3.67 -16.56 20.73
CA ASN A 408 -3.92 -15.25 21.33
C ASN A 408 -3.74 -14.08 20.34
N SER A 409 -3.60 -14.38 19.05
CA SER A 409 -3.48 -13.42 17.95
C SER A 409 -3.76 -14.14 16.62
N GLY A 410 -5.05 -14.33 16.32
CA GLY A 410 -5.49 -15.23 15.25
C GLY A 410 -4.94 -14.86 13.87
N GLY A 411 -4.24 -15.81 13.24
CA GLY A 411 -3.75 -15.69 11.87
C GLY A 411 -4.84 -15.91 10.81
N GLY A 412 -4.43 -15.99 9.54
CA GLY A 412 -5.33 -16.25 8.41
C GLY A 412 -5.86 -17.69 8.39
N GLN A 413 -7.02 -17.89 7.76
CA GLN A 413 -7.60 -19.20 7.55
C GLN A 413 -7.33 -19.66 6.12
N VAL A 414 -6.82 -20.88 5.96
CA VAL A 414 -6.58 -21.49 4.65
C VAL A 414 -7.58 -22.60 4.37
N TRP A 415 -8.08 -22.63 3.14
CA TRP A 415 -8.97 -23.68 2.65
C TRP A 415 -8.16 -24.72 1.89
N VAL A 416 -8.08 -25.94 2.42
CA VAL A 416 -7.46 -27.07 1.73
C VAL A 416 -8.49 -27.65 0.76
N THR A 417 -8.17 -27.61 -0.53
CA THR A 417 -9.05 -28.08 -1.61
C THR A 417 -8.57 -29.37 -2.27
N SER A 418 -7.39 -29.85 -1.87
CA SER A 418 -6.90 -31.18 -2.20
C SER A 418 -7.54 -32.21 -1.28
N ASP A 419 -7.88 -33.37 -1.83
CA ASP A 419 -8.34 -34.55 -1.09
C ASP A 419 -7.25 -35.17 -0.20
#